data_AF-A0A0S4Q659-F1
#
_entry.id   AF-A0A0S4Q659-F1
#
_cell.length_a   1.000
_cell.length_b   1.000
_cell.length_c   1.000
_cell.angle_alpha   90.00
_cell.angle_beta   90.00
_cell.angle_gamma   90.00
#
_symmetry.space_group_name_H-M   'P 1'
#
loop_
_entity.id
_entity.type
_entity.pdbx_description
1 polymer ?
#
loop_
_entity_poly.entity_id
_entity_poly.type
_entity_poly.pdbx_seq_one_letter_code
_entity_poly.pdbx_strand_id
1 'polypeptide(L)'
;MACLAASLKVGHRTLVWQGDKPATGLMAAARAARYDLIAGAAADFGAEDVATAHTLDDQAETVLLRLAAGSGLAGLAAMRPLDRRGAIRLHRPLLAVAKARLIATLEARGLAWSEDPSNADSRFARPRLRAAAAALAGEGLSAERLARLAARAARADAALEAATDTAAAAVGRGDDGGRIFLDAEGFAGLPAEIGLRLLGRAVDRVGHEGPVELAKLEQLHAALLAGWGGGPFRRTLAGAMVTAAGGVVIVEPAPPRRK
;
A
#
# COMPACT_ATOMS: atom_id res chain seq x y z
N MET A 1 11.17 27.81 6.59
CA MET A 1 11.62 26.83 5.56
C MET A 1 12.16 27.51 4.31
N ALA A 2 11.43 28.43 3.67
CA ALA A 2 11.93 29.21 2.51
C ALA A 2 13.28 29.91 2.78
N CYS A 3 13.42 30.56 3.95
CA CYS A 3 14.68 31.22 4.34
C CYS A 3 15.86 30.24 4.48
N LEU A 4 15.62 29.02 4.98
CA LEU A 4 16.66 27.99 5.11
C LEU A 4 17.06 27.43 3.74
N ALA A 5 16.10 27.22 2.84
CA ALA A 5 16.40 26.80 1.47
C ALA A 5 17.26 27.87 0.76
N ALA A 6 16.90 29.15 0.91
CA ALA A 6 17.68 30.26 0.37
C ALA A 6 19.10 30.32 0.95
N SER A 7 19.27 30.15 2.28
CA SER A 7 20.61 30.15 2.90
C SER A 7 21.48 28.98 2.44
N LEU A 8 20.86 27.84 2.11
CA LEU A 8 21.53 26.66 1.55
C LEU A 8 21.71 26.73 0.02
N LYS A 9 21.27 27.82 -0.63
CA LYS A 9 21.28 27.98 -2.10
C LYS A 9 20.52 26.85 -2.82
N VAL A 10 19.44 26.36 -2.20
CA VAL A 10 18.55 25.35 -2.76
C VAL A 10 17.28 26.02 -3.26
N GLY A 11 16.94 25.78 -4.53
CA GLY A 11 15.66 26.22 -5.10
C GLY A 11 14.50 25.62 -4.33
N HIS A 12 13.44 26.40 -4.08
CA HIS A 12 12.24 25.92 -3.42
C HIS A 12 10.99 26.40 -4.14
N ARG A 13 9.93 25.58 -4.08
CA ARG A 13 8.61 25.89 -4.60
C ARG A 13 7.58 25.50 -3.54
N THR A 14 6.65 26.39 -3.25
CA THR A 14 5.51 26.10 -2.36
C THR A 14 4.32 25.71 -3.22
N LEU A 15 3.78 24.51 -2.96
CA LEU A 15 2.60 23.98 -3.64
C LEU A 15 1.42 24.03 -2.67
N VAL A 16 0.26 24.43 -3.16
CA VAL A 16 -0.95 24.62 -2.34
C VAL A 16 -2.03 23.66 -2.83
N TRP A 17 -2.59 22.88 -1.93
CA TRP A 17 -3.76 22.06 -2.23
C TRP A 17 -4.99 22.97 -2.37
N GLN A 18 -5.45 23.12 -3.61
CA GLN A 18 -6.63 23.89 -3.98
C GLN A 18 -7.90 23.03 -3.94
N GLY A 19 -9.05 23.67 -3.72
CA GLY A 19 -10.36 23.04 -3.75
C GLY A 19 -10.90 22.62 -2.37
N ASP A 20 -12.09 22.02 -2.42
CA ASP A 20 -12.83 21.57 -1.24
C ASP A 20 -12.14 20.40 -0.56
N LYS A 21 -12.13 20.46 0.77
CA LYS A 21 -11.53 19.43 1.62
C LYS A 21 -12.65 18.51 2.09
N PRO A 22 -12.50 17.19 1.97
CA PRO A 22 -13.57 16.29 2.36
C PRO A 22 -13.78 16.35 3.87
N ALA A 23 -15.05 16.29 4.29
CA ALA A 23 -15.43 16.32 5.70
C ALA A 23 -14.89 15.10 6.47
N THR A 24 -14.75 13.96 5.79
CA THR A 24 -14.19 12.71 6.33
C THR A 24 -12.96 12.28 5.53
N GLY A 25 -12.05 11.53 6.17
CA GLY A 25 -10.86 11.03 5.48
C GLY A 25 -9.83 12.11 5.09
N LEU A 26 -9.90 13.30 5.69
CA LEU A 26 -9.05 14.45 5.37
C LEU A 26 -7.55 14.11 5.32
N MET A 27 -7.04 13.29 6.23
CA MET A 27 -5.62 12.90 6.25
C MET A 27 -5.23 12.03 5.06
N ALA A 28 -6.10 11.13 4.62
CA ALA A 28 -5.87 10.31 3.44
C ALA A 28 -5.93 11.17 2.17
N ALA A 29 -6.93 12.05 2.07
CA ALA A 29 -7.07 12.99 0.96
C ALA A 29 -5.89 13.99 0.89
N ALA A 30 -5.48 14.56 2.01
CA ALA A 30 -4.33 15.46 2.09
C ALA A 30 -3.03 14.75 1.71
N ARG A 31 -2.88 13.46 2.06
CA ARG A 31 -1.74 12.65 1.62
C ARG A 31 -1.76 12.41 0.12
N ALA A 32 -2.92 12.09 -0.47
CA ALA A 32 -3.08 11.91 -1.90
C ALA A 32 -2.74 13.22 -2.64
N ALA A 33 -3.41 14.32 -2.28
CA ALA A 33 -3.19 15.64 -2.86
C ALA A 33 -1.72 16.09 -2.78
N ARG A 34 -1.04 15.80 -1.66
CA ARG A 34 0.40 16.10 -1.53
C ARG A 34 1.24 15.35 -2.58
N TYR A 35 0.97 14.07 -2.80
CA TYR A 35 1.71 13.30 -3.80
C TYR A 35 1.37 13.74 -5.23
N ASP A 36 0.13 14.10 -5.50
CA ASP A 36 -0.28 14.61 -6.81
C ASP A 36 0.41 15.94 -7.13
N LEU A 37 0.44 16.85 -6.16
CA LEU A 37 1.18 18.12 -6.28
C LEU A 37 2.67 17.90 -6.51
N ILE A 38 3.29 16.99 -5.74
CA ILE A 38 4.71 16.66 -5.91
C ILE A 38 4.97 16.03 -7.28
N ALA A 39 4.11 15.13 -7.75
CA ALA A 39 4.24 14.50 -9.05
C ALA A 39 4.11 15.51 -10.20
N GLY A 40 3.15 16.43 -10.12
CA GLY A 40 3.01 17.52 -11.08
C GLY A 40 4.23 18.44 -11.09
N ALA A 41 4.72 18.84 -9.92
CA ALA A 41 5.91 19.68 -9.82
C ALA A 41 7.20 18.98 -10.30
N ALA A 42 7.31 17.66 -10.10
CA ALA A 42 8.42 16.86 -10.62
C ALA A 42 8.37 16.82 -12.16
N ALA A 43 7.18 16.63 -12.75
CA ALA A 43 6.99 16.68 -14.19
C ALA A 43 7.35 18.06 -14.78
N ASP A 44 6.88 19.15 -14.18
CA ASP A 44 7.22 20.53 -14.58
C ASP A 44 8.74 20.77 -14.58
N PHE A 45 9.46 20.16 -13.63
CA PHE A 45 10.91 20.29 -13.48
C PHE A 45 11.71 19.30 -14.36
N GLY A 46 11.06 18.31 -14.96
CA GLY A 46 11.73 17.21 -15.66
C GLY A 46 12.44 16.22 -14.72
N ALA A 47 12.00 16.11 -13.47
CA ALA A 47 12.53 15.15 -12.50
C ALA A 47 11.71 13.86 -12.47
N GLU A 48 12.40 12.72 -12.48
CA GLU A 48 11.81 11.41 -12.24
C GLU A 48 11.95 10.96 -10.77
N ASP A 49 12.98 11.46 -10.08
CA ASP A 49 13.33 11.03 -8.73
C ASP A 49 12.91 12.07 -7.68
N VAL A 50 12.16 11.59 -6.68
CA VAL A 50 11.69 12.40 -5.56
C VAL A 50 12.17 11.74 -4.27
N ALA A 51 12.86 12.48 -3.40
CA ALA A 51 13.25 11.99 -2.09
C ALA A 51 12.34 12.53 -0.98
N THR A 52 11.98 11.68 -0.02
CA THR A 52 11.25 12.06 1.19
C THR A 52 11.98 11.64 2.46
N ALA A 53 11.83 12.43 3.51
CA ALA A 53 12.54 12.26 4.78
C ALA A 53 11.81 11.31 5.76
N HIS A 54 11.18 10.23 5.26
CA HIS A 54 10.57 9.23 6.14
C HIS A 54 11.66 8.51 6.94
N THR A 55 11.42 8.33 8.24
CA THR A 55 12.39 7.79 9.20
C THR A 55 12.07 6.36 9.64
N LEU A 56 12.94 5.79 10.49
CA LEU A 56 12.70 4.53 11.18
C LEU A 56 11.41 4.55 12.02
N ASP A 57 11.14 5.66 12.69
CA ASP A 57 9.92 5.86 13.49
C ASP A 57 8.67 5.85 12.60
N ASP A 58 8.72 6.48 11.42
CA ASP A 58 7.61 6.45 10.46
C ASP A 58 7.32 5.03 9.97
N GLN A 59 8.35 4.18 9.86
CA GLN A 59 8.18 2.76 9.55
C GLN A 59 7.44 2.03 10.67
N ALA A 60 7.90 2.21 11.91
CA ALA A 60 7.28 1.60 13.08
C ALA A 60 5.80 1.98 13.19
N GLU A 61 5.48 3.28 13.05
CA GLU A 61 4.10 3.77 12.99
C GLU A 61 3.30 3.09 11.89
N THR A 62 3.89 2.95 10.69
CA THR A 62 3.19 2.34 9.55
C THR A 62 2.91 0.86 9.79
N VAL A 63 3.85 0.10 10.37
CA VAL A 63 3.63 -1.30 10.74
C VAL A 63 2.48 -1.42 11.74
N LEU A 64 2.47 -0.60 12.80
CA LEU A 64 1.41 -0.64 13.82
C LEU A 64 0.04 -0.27 13.25
N LEU A 65 -0.02 0.74 12.38
CA LEU A 65 -1.27 1.10 11.69
C LEU A 65 -1.78 -0.04 10.79
N ARG A 66 -0.89 -0.73 10.09
CA ARG A 66 -1.24 -1.85 9.21
C ARG A 66 -1.70 -3.07 10.00
N LEU A 67 -1.04 -3.33 11.13
CA LEU A 67 -1.45 -4.36 12.08
C LEU A 67 -2.85 -4.06 12.64
N ALA A 68 -3.09 -2.84 13.11
CA ALA A 68 -4.40 -2.43 13.65
C ALA A 68 -5.52 -2.47 12.59
N ALA A 69 -5.18 -2.29 11.32
CA ALA A 69 -6.11 -2.41 10.20
C ALA A 69 -6.34 -3.86 9.73
N GLY A 70 -5.76 -4.87 10.38
CA GLY A 70 -5.88 -6.28 9.98
C GLY A 70 -5.25 -6.58 8.62
N SER A 71 -4.18 -5.86 8.25
CA SER A 71 -3.53 -6.06 6.96
C SER A 71 -2.77 -7.40 6.92
N GLY A 72 -2.79 -8.07 5.77
CA GLY A 72 -1.94 -9.22 5.49
C GLY A 72 -0.45 -8.86 5.34
N LEU A 73 0.34 -9.85 4.93
CA LEU A 73 1.81 -9.75 4.87
C LEU A 73 2.31 -8.59 4.00
N ALA A 74 1.68 -8.36 2.86
CA ALA A 74 1.98 -7.24 1.97
C ALA A 74 1.81 -5.88 2.66
N GLY A 75 0.81 -5.74 3.54
CA GLY A 75 0.60 -4.52 4.32
C GLY A 75 1.63 -4.35 5.43
N LEU A 76 2.04 -5.44 6.08
CA LEU A 76 3.08 -5.42 7.13
C LEU A 76 4.48 -5.10 6.59
N ALA A 77 4.73 -5.29 5.29
CA ALA A 77 5.95 -4.84 4.63
C ALA A 77 6.16 -3.31 4.68
N ALA A 78 5.13 -2.56 5.08
CA ALA A 78 5.16 -1.11 5.32
C ALA A 78 5.74 -0.32 4.13
N MET A 79 6.64 0.66 4.37
CA MET A 79 7.20 1.46 3.27
C MET A 79 8.45 0.79 2.68
N ARG A 80 8.61 0.85 1.36
CA ARG A 80 9.84 0.41 0.68
C ARG A 80 10.86 1.57 0.57
N PRO A 81 12.18 1.31 0.57
CA PRO A 81 13.19 2.36 0.35
C PRO A 81 13.03 3.08 -0.99
N LEU A 82 12.61 2.34 -2.01
CA LEU A 82 12.25 2.83 -3.34
C LEU A 82 10.85 2.33 -3.68
N ASP A 83 10.00 3.25 -4.16
CA ASP A 83 8.61 2.99 -4.52
C ASP A 83 8.28 3.75 -5.81
N ARG A 84 7.36 3.23 -6.63
CA ARG A 84 6.94 3.90 -7.88
C ARG A 84 5.54 4.44 -7.71
N ARG A 85 5.34 5.73 -7.99
CA ARG A 85 4.04 6.40 -7.91
C ARG A 85 3.77 7.14 -9.21
N GLY A 86 2.98 6.54 -10.09
CA GLY A 86 2.80 7.06 -11.45
C GLY A 86 4.15 7.19 -12.15
N ALA A 87 4.49 8.41 -12.59
CA ALA A 87 5.75 8.72 -13.26
C ALA A 87 6.95 8.87 -12.30
N ILE A 88 6.73 9.09 -10.99
CA ILE A 88 7.83 9.37 -10.06
C ILE A 88 8.39 8.11 -9.38
N ARG A 89 9.71 8.08 -9.21
CA ARG A 89 10.48 7.18 -8.34
C ARG A 89 10.66 7.86 -6.98
N LEU A 90 9.98 7.34 -5.97
CA LEU A 90 9.98 7.87 -4.61
C LEU A 90 11.03 7.18 -3.75
N HIS A 91 12.08 7.91 -3.41
CA HIS A 91 13.18 7.50 -2.54
C HIS A 91 12.91 7.88 -1.09
N ARG A 92 13.31 6.99 -0.18
CA ARG A 92 13.24 7.19 1.29
C ARG A 92 14.62 6.89 1.89
N PRO A 93 15.62 7.75 1.70
CA PRO A 93 16.99 7.47 2.13
C PRO A 93 17.16 7.40 3.66
N LEU A 94 16.26 8.03 4.42
CA LEU A 94 16.35 8.11 5.89
C LEU A 94 15.56 7.00 6.60
N LEU A 95 15.04 6.01 5.87
CA LEU A 95 14.09 5.04 6.37
C LEU A 95 14.65 4.10 7.46
N ALA A 96 15.97 3.98 7.52
CA ALA A 96 16.69 3.24 8.56
C ALA A 96 17.27 4.15 9.66
N VAL A 97 17.03 5.47 9.58
CA VAL A 97 17.58 6.47 10.51
C VAL A 97 16.52 6.84 11.53
N ALA A 98 16.85 6.75 12.81
CA ALA A 98 15.97 7.19 13.89
C ALA A 98 15.77 8.71 13.85
N LYS A 99 14.55 9.18 14.12
CA LYS A 99 14.22 10.60 14.17
C LYS A 99 15.08 11.35 15.19
N ALA A 100 15.34 10.74 16.35
CA ALA A 100 16.22 11.31 17.38
C ALA A 100 17.63 11.63 16.84
N ARG A 101 18.18 10.80 15.93
CA ARG A 101 19.47 11.06 15.31
C ARG A 101 19.43 12.28 14.38
N LEU A 102 18.32 12.49 13.68
CA LEU A 102 18.14 13.67 12.82
C LEU A 102 18.04 14.94 13.68
N ILE A 103 17.27 14.91 14.77
CA ILE A 103 17.16 16.03 15.72
C ILE A 103 18.53 16.40 16.30
N ALA A 104 19.26 15.42 16.83
CA ALA A 104 20.61 15.66 17.36
C ALA A 104 21.59 16.23 16.32
N THR A 105 21.42 15.86 15.05
CA THR A 105 22.24 16.41 13.95
C THR A 105 21.90 17.87 13.66
N LEU A 106 20.63 18.25 13.75
CA LEU A 106 20.17 19.63 13.57
C LEU A 106 20.65 20.51 14.73
N GLU A 107 20.49 20.02 15.97
CA GLU A 107 20.97 20.70 17.19
C GLU A 107 22.48 20.94 17.15
N ALA A 108 23.27 19.91 16.85
CA ALA A 108 24.73 20.03 16.75
C ALA A 108 25.20 21.02 15.67
N ARG A 109 24.34 21.34 14.69
CA ARG A 109 24.61 22.31 13.63
C ARG A 109 23.92 23.66 13.84
N GLY A 110 23.18 23.84 14.94
CA GLY A 110 22.40 25.05 15.20
C GLY A 110 21.32 25.32 14.14
N LEU A 111 20.80 24.27 13.48
CA LEU A 111 19.78 24.40 12.44
C LEU A 111 18.39 24.26 13.05
N ALA A 112 17.57 25.30 12.92
CA ALA A 112 16.17 25.26 13.33
C ALA A 112 15.31 24.43 12.35
N TRP A 113 14.27 23.79 12.88
CA TRP A 113 13.22 23.12 12.10
C TRP A 113 11.83 23.68 12.42
N SER A 114 10.85 23.35 11.58
CA SER A 114 9.46 23.72 11.80
C SER A 114 8.71 22.57 12.46
N GLU A 115 7.88 22.87 13.46
CA GLU A 115 6.96 21.92 14.06
C GLU A 115 5.53 22.19 13.61
N ASP A 116 4.90 21.20 13.00
CA ASP A 116 3.50 21.29 12.57
C ASP A 116 2.57 20.95 13.76
N PRO A 117 1.63 21.84 14.15
CA PRO A 117 0.69 21.60 15.25
C PRO A 117 -0.13 20.30 15.12
N SER A 118 -0.41 19.85 13.90
CA SER A 118 -1.15 18.61 13.64
C SER A 118 -0.40 17.35 14.12
N ASN A 119 0.91 17.45 14.37
CA ASN A 119 1.70 16.35 14.92
C ASN A 119 1.32 15.95 16.35
N ALA A 120 0.64 16.84 17.08
CA ALA A 120 0.20 16.62 18.46
C ALA A 120 -1.32 16.36 18.57
N ASP A 121 -2.06 16.38 17.47
CA ASP A 121 -3.52 16.24 17.50
C ASP A 121 -3.96 14.78 17.73
N SER A 122 -4.44 14.51 18.94
CA SER A 122 -4.84 13.17 19.41
C SER A 122 -6.05 12.59 18.68
N ARG A 123 -6.77 13.37 17.86
CA ARG A 123 -7.84 12.86 16.99
C ARG A 123 -7.29 11.90 15.94
N PHE A 124 -6.02 12.05 15.56
CA PHE A 124 -5.37 11.19 14.57
C PHE A 124 -4.60 10.02 15.20
N ALA A 125 -4.55 8.89 14.49
CA ALA A 125 -3.92 7.67 15.00
C ALA A 125 -2.41 7.80 15.21
N ARG A 126 -1.70 8.50 14.31
CA ARG A 126 -0.24 8.65 14.38
C ARG A 126 0.25 9.38 15.64
N PRO A 127 -0.30 10.55 16.02
CA PRO A 127 0.02 11.19 17.30
C PRO A 127 -0.21 10.27 18.51
N ARG A 128 -1.31 9.50 18.53
CA ARG A 128 -1.57 8.52 19.61
C ARG A 128 -0.51 7.41 19.66
N LEU A 129 -0.11 6.86 18.50
CA LEU A 129 0.94 5.84 18.44
C LEU A 129 2.30 6.38 18.89
N ARG A 130 2.63 7.64 18.54
CA ARG A 130 3.85 8.31 19.02
C ARG A 130 3.85 8.46 20.53
N ALA A 131 2.72 8.86 21.12
CA ALA A 131 2.59 8.96 22.57
C ALA A 131 2.76 7.60 23.27
N ALA A 132 2.31 6.51 22.64
CA ALA A 132 2.46 5.15 23.17
C ALA A 132 3.84 4.51 22.90
N ALA A 133 4.70 5.13 22.08
CA ALA A 133 5.90 4.49 21.55
C ALA A 133 6.88 4.01 22.64
N ALA A 134 7.05 4.78 23.72
CA ALA A 134 7.92 4.39 24.83
C ALA A 134 7.42 3.14 25.57
N ALA A 135 6.11 3.09 25.85
CA ALA A 135 5.49 1.93 26.49
C ALA A 135 5.58 0.69 25.60
N LEU A 136 5.26 0.84 24.31
CA LEU A 136 5.38 -0.23 23.32
C LEU A 136 6.82 -0.73 23.19
N ALA A 137 7.80 0.17 23.20
CA ALA A 137 9.21 -0.21 23.19
C ALA A 137 9.61 -1.02 24.43
N GLY A 138 9.07 -0.67 25.61
CA GLY A 138 9.24 -1.43 26.85
C GLY A 138 8.74 -2.88 26.74
N GLU A 139 7.64 -3.09 26.01
CA GLU A 139 7.09 -4.42 25.67
C GLU A 139 7.80 -5.11 24.49
N GLY A 140 8.90 -4.52 23.99
CA GLY A 140 9.68 -5.07 22.89
C GLY A 140 9.18 -4.71 21.49
N LEU A 141 8.25 -3.78 21.35
CA LEU A 141 7.79 -3.23 20.07
C LEU A 141 8.56 -1.97 19.70
N SER A 142 9.90 -2.02 19.80
CA SER A 142 10.77 -0.90 19.43
C SER A 142 10.73 -0.62 17.91
N ALA A 143 11.09 0.60 17.52
CA ALA A 143 11.08 1.00 16.11
C ALA A 143 11.99 0.10 15.25
N GLU A 144 13.17 -0.29 15.77
CA GLU A 144 14.10 -1.21 15.11
C GLU A 144 13.52 -2.61 14.95
N ARG A 145 12.78 -3.10 15.95
CA ARG A 145 12.16 -4.43 15.90
C ARG A 145 11.00 -4.45 14.91
N LEU A 146 10.17 -3.40 14.91
CA LEU A 146 9.06 -3.25 13.97
C LEU A 146 9.55 -3.07 12.53
N ALA A 147 10.58 -2.25 12.29
CA ALA A 147 11.18 -2.10 10.96
C ALA A 147 11.83 -3.40 10.47
N ARG A 148 12.43 -4.19 11.36
CA ARG A 148 12.96 -5.53 11.04
C ARG A 148 11.86 -6.51 10.68
N LEU A 149 10.71 -6.45 11.36
CA LEU A 149 9.51 -7.20 10.98
C LEU A 149 9.05 -6.81 9.58
N ALA A 150 8.96 -5.51 9.28
CA ALA A 150 8.60 -5.02 7.94
C ALA A 150 9.57 -5.54 6.86
N ALA A 151 10.88 -5.50 7.10
CA ALA A 151 11.87 -6.02 6.15
C ALA A 151 11.74 -7.53 5.93
N ARG A 152 11.43 -8.31 6.98
CA ARG A 152 11.16 -9.75 6.87
C ARG A 152 9.87 -10.02 6.10
N ALA A 153 8.81 -9.28 6.40
CA ALA A 153 7.54 -9.35 5.69
C ALA A 153 7.71 -9.02 4.21
N ALA A 154 8.44 -7.95 3.87
CA ALA A 154 8.71 -7.56 2.49
C ALA A 154 9.45 -8.65 1.69
N ARG A 155 10.44 -9.32 2.31
CA ARG A 155 11.18 -10.42 1.67
C ARG A 155 10.31 -11.66 1.47
N ALA A 156 9.47 -12.00 2.44
CA ALA A 156 8.53 -13.12 2.32
C ALA A 156 7.44 -12.81 1.28
N ASP A 157 6.91 -11.59 1.27
CA ASP A 157 5.94 -11.11 0.28
C ASP A 157 6.52 -11.19 -1.14
N ALA A 158 7.76 -10.76 -1.37
CA ALA A 158 8.42 -10.89 -2.67
C ALA A 158 8.53 -12.35 -3.16
N ALA A 159 8.76 -13.30 -2.24
CA ALA A 159 8.79 -14.73 -2.59
C ALA A 159 7.39 -15.25 -2.95
N LEU A 160 6.35 -14.83 -2.23
CA LEU A 160 4.96 -15.17 -2.54
C LEU A 160 4.51 -14.58 -3.88
N GLU A 161 4.91 -13.35 -4.18
CA GLU A 161 4.62 -12.73 -5.47
C GLU A 161 5.27 -13.50 -6.63
N ALA A 162 6.53 -13.93 -6.49
CA ALA A 162 7.19 -14.76 -7.50
C ALA A 162 6.54 -16.15 -7.67
N ALA A 163 6.11 -16.77 -6.56
CA ALA A 163 5.33 -18.01 -6.61
C ALA A 163 3.96 -17.80 -7.28
N THR A 164 3.33 -16.64 -7.06
CA THR A 164 2.07 -16.26 -7.71
C THR A 164 2.25 -16.03 -9.20
N ASP A 165 3.35 -15.41 -9.63
CA ASP A 165 3.68 -15.25 -11.05
C ASP A 165 3.84 -16.62 -11.73
N THR A 166 4.53 -17.55 -11.06
CA THR A 166 4.73 -18.92 -11.56
C THR A 166 3.40 -19.67 -11.67
N ALA A 167 2.56 -19.58 -10.64
CA ALA A 167 1.23 -20.19 -10.66
C ALA A 167 0.35 -19.59 -11.77
N ALA A 168 0.35 -18.27 -11.92
CA ALA A 168 -0.41 -17.58 -12.97
C ALA A 168 -0.03 -18.08 -14.38
N ALA A 169 1.26 -18.27 -14.64
CA ALA A 169 1.74 -18.82 -15.91
C ALA A 169 1.31 -20.28 -16.12
N ALA A 170 1.27 -21.09 -15.06
CA ALA A 170 0.90 -22.50 -15.13
C ALA A 170 -0.62 -22.72 -15.35
N VAL A 171 -1.46 -21.92 -14.67
CA VAL A 171 -2.92 -22.08 -14.73
C VAL A 171 -3.58 -21.14 -15.73
N GLY A 172 -2.88 -20.15 -16.27
CA GLY A 172 -3.44 -19.22 -17.26
C GLY A 172 -3.93 -19.94 -18.52
N ARG A 173 -5.15 -19.63 -18.95
CA ARG A 173 -5.75 -20.14 -20.21
C ARG A 173 -5.91 -19.05 -21.28
N GLY A 174 -5.58 -17.80 -20.93
CA GLY A 174 -5.57 -16.67 -21.86
C GLY A 174 -6.22 -15.43 -21.26
N ASP A 175 -6.14 -14.36 -22.05
CA ASP A 175 -6.78 -13.06 -21.80
C ASP A 175 -7.27 -12.53 -23.15
N ASP A 176 -8.55 -12.17 -23.25
CA ASP A 176 -9.16 -11.64 -24.48
C ASP A 176 -9.32 -10.12 -24.48
N GLY A 177 -8.58 -9.40 -23.63
CA GLY A 177 -8.61 -7.93 -23.56
C GLY A 177 -9.70 -7.38 -22.64
N GLY A 178 -10.26 -8.23 -21.79
CA GLY A 178 -11.31 -7.88 -20.84
C GLY A 178 -11.68 -9.02 -19.89
N ARG A 179 -11.38 -10.27 -20.24
CA ARG A 179 -11.66 -11.44 -19.39
C ARG A 179 -10.42 -12.27 -19.17
N ILE A 180 -10.31 -12.79 -17.96
CA ILE A 180 -9.19 -13.61 -17.52
C ILE A 180 -9.68 -15.04 -17.39
N PHE A 181 -9.03 -15.96 -18.07
CA PHE A 181 -9.35 -17.38 -18.03
C PHE A 181 -8.27 -18.13 -17.28
N LEU A 182 -8.67 -18.86 -16.25
CA LEU A 182 -7.79 -19.71 -15.44
C LEU A 182 -8.28 -21.15 -15.50
N ASP A 183 -7.34 -22.07 -15.62
CA ASP A 183 -7.58 -23.50 -15.48
C ASP A 183 -8.17 -23.79 -14.12
N ALA A 184 -9.31 -24.46 -14.13
CA ALA A 184 -10.04 -24.67 -12.92
C ALA A 184 -9.28 -25.59 -11.95
N GLU A 185 -8.96 -26.80 -12.39
CA GLU A 185 -8.35 -27.83 -11.54
C GLU A 185 -6.98 -27.36 -11.03
N GLY A 186 -6.18 -26.77 -11.91
CA GLY A 186 -4.92 -26.15 -11.56
C GLY A 186 -5.07 -25.03 -10.52
N PHE A 187 -6.07 -24.16 -10.65
CA PHE A 187 -6.34 -23.10 -9.68
C PHE A 187 -6.76 -23.66 -8.31
N ALA A 188 -7.66 -24.65 -8.28
CA ALA A 188 -8.13 -25.26 -7.04
C ALA A 188 -7.01 -26.04 -6.31
N GLY A 189 -6.01 -26.53 -7.05
CA GLY A 189 -4.82 -27.19 -6.50
C GLY A 189 -3.75 -26.24 -5.95
N LEU A 190 -3.89 -24.92 -6.11
CA LEU A 190 -2.89 -23.96 -5.62
C LEU A 190 -2.88 -23.89 -4.08
N PRO A 191 -1.72 -23.62 -3.46
CA PRO A 191 -1.68 -23.22 -2.06
C PRO A 191 -2.59 -22.01 -1.82
N ALA A 192 -3.31 -22.00 -0.71
CA ALA A 192 -4.39 -21.03 -0.46
C ALA A 192 -3.96 -19.55 -0.62
N GLU A 193 -2.79 -19.18 -0.11
CA GLU A 193 -2.24 -17.82 -0.23
C GLU A 193 -1.94 -17.44 -1.69
N ILE A 194 -1.50 -18.40 -2.51
CA ILE A 194 -1.19 -18.18 -3.92
C ILE A 194 -2.48 -18.04 -4.73
N GLY A 195 -3.47 -18.90 -4.48
CA GLY A 195 -4.80 -18.80 -5.09
C GLY A 195 -5.50 -17.47 -4.74
N LEU A 196 -5.40 -17.05 -3.48
CA LEU A 196 -5.94 -15.77 -3.00
C LEU A 196 -5.32 -14.58 -3.73
N ARG A 197 -3.98 -14.52 -3.83
CA ARG A 197 -3.25 -13.46 -4.52
C ARG A 197 -3.54 -13.43 -6.02
N LEU A 198 -3.56 -14.61 -6.66
CA LEU A 198 -3.89 -14.72 -8.07
C LEU A 198 -5.30 -14.22 -8.36
N LEU A 199 -6.28 -14.62 -7.54
CA LEU A 199 -7.66 -14.14 -7.65
C LEU A 199 -7.75 -12.62 -7.41
N GLY A 200 -7.04 -12.10 -6.40
CA GLY A 200 -6.97 -10.67 -6.11
C GLY A 200 -6.44 -9.87 -7.29
N ARG A 201 -5.32 -10.29 -7.88
CA ARG A 201 -4.74 -9.67 -9.10
C ARG A 201 -5.70 -9.71 -10.28
N ALA A 202 -6.43 -10.82 -10.45
CA ALA A 202 -7.41 -10.96 -11.52
C ALA A 202 -8.59 -9.99 -11.33
N VAL A 203 -9.11 -9.89 -10.11
CA VAL A 203 -10.19 -8.96 -9.76
C VAL A 203 -9.74 -7.51 -9.88
N ASP A 204 -8.57 -7.13 -9.35
CA ASP A 204 -8.05 -5.76 -9.43
C ASP A 204 -7.80 -5.32 -10.88
N ARG A 205 -7.50 -6.25 -11.79
CA ARG A 205 -7.24 -5.95 -13.20
C ARG A 205 -8.51 -5.62 -14.00
N VAL A 206 -9.63 -6.28 -13.70
CA VAL A 206 -10.89 -6.10 -14.46
C VAL A 206 -11.95 -5.31 -13.70
N GLY A 207 -11.84 -5.25 -12.38
CA GLY A 207 -12.75 -4.56 -11.49
C GLY A 207 -12.62 -3.04 -11.61
N HIS A 208 -13.72 -2.34 -11.35
CA HIS A 208 -13.81 -0.89 -11.52
C HIS A 208 -14.35 -0.16 -10.27
N GLU A 209 -14.67 -0.88 -9.18
CA GLU A 209 -15.24 -0.28 -7.96
C GLU A 209 -14.17 0.04 -6.89
N GLY A 210 -12.89 0.02 -7.24
CA GLY A 210 -11.76 0.35 -6.35
C GLY A 210 -11.01 -0.89 -5.84
N PRO A 211 -10.09 -0.71 -4.88
CA PRO A 211 -9.20 -1.78 -4.44
C PRO A 211 -9.97 -2.88 -3.68
N VAL A 212 -9.55 -4.12 -3.87
CA VAL A 212 -10.13 -5.27 -3.19
C VAL A 212 -9.83 -5.26 -1.69
N GLU A 213 -10.88 -5.42 -0.88
CA GLU A 213 -10.77 -5.63 0.56
C GLU A 213 -10.39 -7.08 0.86
N LEU A 214 -9.33 -7.29 1.64
CA LEU A 214 -8.75 -8.61 1.90
C LEU A 214 -9.78 -9.60 2.46
N ALA A 215 -10.56 -9.20 3.48
CA ALA A 215 -11.57 -10.08 4.09
C ALA A 215 -12.63 -10.55 3.08
N LYS A 216 -13.03 -9.68 2.13
CA LYS A 216 -13.99 -10.04 1.08
C LYS A 216 -13.36 -10.96 0.03
N LEU A 217 -12.08 -10.76 -0.28
CA LEU A 217 -11.33 -11.64 -1.16
C LEU A 217 -11.18 -13.05 -0.57
N GLU A 218 -10.87 -13.14 0.73
CA GLU A 218 -10.78 -14.41 1.45
C GLU A 218 -12.11 -15.16 1.43
N GLN A 219 -13.22 -14.46 1.69
CA GLN A 219 -14.57 -15.03 1.60
C GLN A 219 -14.92 -15.49 0.18
N LEU A 220 -14.56 -14.72 -0.84
CA LEU A 220 -14.78 -15.08 -2.24
C LEU A 220 -13.98 -16.32 -2.62
N HIS A 221 -12.69 -16.34 -2.29
CA HIS A 221 -11.78 -17.46 -2.57
C HIS A 221 -12.26 -18.75 -1.88
N ALA A 222 -12.60 -18.68 -0.58
CA ALA A 222 -13.14 -19.81 0.15
C ALA A 222 -14.46 -20.33 -0.46
N ALA A 223 -15.36 -19.42 -0.86
CA ALA A 223 -16.63 -19.81 -1.48
C ALA A 223 -16.45 -20.42 -2.87
N LEU A 224 -15.47 -19.94 -3.65
CA LEU A 224 -15.12 -20.49 -4.95
C LEU A 224 -14.62 -21.93 -4.83
N LEU A 225 -13.73 -22.19 -3.86
CA LEU A 225 -13.22 -23.53 -3.59
C LEU A 225 -14.28 -24.47 -2.98
N ALA A 226 -15.16 -23.96 -2.12
CA ALA A 226 -16.24 -24.76 -1.53
C ALA A 226 -17.33 -25.12 -2.55
N GLY A 227 -17.57 -24.25 -3.54
CA GLY A 227 -18.48 -24.51 -4.66
C GLY A 227 -17.88 -25.41 -5.74
N TRP A 228 -16.63 -25.85 -5.57
CA TRP A 228 -15.92 -26.66 -6.56
C TRP A 228 -16.55 -28.02 -6.79
N GLY A 229 -16.64 -28.43 -8.06
CA GLY A 229 -17.27 -29.71 -8.44
C GLY A 229 -18.79 -29.74 -8.26
N GLY A 230 -19.41 -28.64 -7.80
CA GLY A 230 -20.85 -28.44 -7.75
C GLY A 230 -21.42 -27.81 -9.02
N GLY A 231 -22.62 -27.22 -8.90
CA GLY A 231 -23.24 -26.42 -9.96
C GLY A 231 -22.48 -25.10 -10.25
N PRO A 232 -22.99 -24.27 -11.17
CA PRO A 232 -22.29 -23.05 -11.60
C PRO A 232 -22.09 -22.08 -10.43
N PHE A 233 -20.85 -21.67 -10.19
CA PHE A 233 -20.50 -20.63 -9.22
C PHE A 233 -20.40 -19.27 -9.91
N ARG A 234 -21.01 -18.25 -9.31
CA ARG A 234 -20.92 -16.87 -9.79
C ARG A 234 -21.04 -15.87 -8.65
N ARG A 235 -20.07 -14.96 -8.50
CA ARG A 235 -20.09 -13.87 -7.49
C ARG A 235 -19.35 -12.63 -7.98
N THR A 236 -19.73 -11.46 -7.47
CA THR A 236 -19.06 -10.19 -7.76
C THR A 236 -18.19 -9.70 -6.61
N LEU A 237 -17.06 -9.08 -6.92
CA LEU A 237 -16.21 -8.37 -5.97
C LEU A 237 -15.53 -7.19 -6.66
N ALA A 238 -15.60 -6.00 -6.07
CA ALA A 238 -14.94 -4.78 -6.56
C ALA A 238 -15.23 -4.42 -8.04
N GLY A 239 -16.43 -4.73 -8.53
CA GLY A 239 -16.80 -4.51 -9.94
C GLY A 239 -16.28 -5.57 -10.91
N ALA A 240 -15.68 -6.67 -10.42
CA ALA A 240 -15.42 -7.87 -11.21
C ALA A 240 -16.49 -8.94 -10.89
N MET A 241 -16.81 -9.76 -11.88
CA MET A 241 -17.58 -10.99 -11.78
C MET A 241 -16.60 -12.18 -11.88
N VAL A 242 -16.69 -13.09 -10.91
CA VAL A 242 -15.95 -14.35 -10.89
C VAL A 242 -16.94 -15.48 -11.13
N THR A 243 -16.74 -16.22 -12.21
CA THR A 243 -17.56 -17.38 -12.59
C THR A 243 -16.69 -18.62 -12.62
N ALA A 244 -17.15 -19.75 -12.08
CA ALA A 244 -16.52 -21.04 -12.31
C ALA A 244 -17.53 -22.02 -12.92
N ALA A 245 -17.20 -22.49 -14.13
CA ALA A 245 -18.03 -23.40 -14.92
C ALA A 245 -17.18 -24.13 -15.96
N GLY A 246 -17.54 -25.38 -16.28
CA GLY A 246 -16.95 -26.11 -17.41
C GLY A 246 -15.43 -26.28 -17.33
N GLY A 247 -14.85 -26.43 -16.14
CA GLY A 247 -13.40 -26.58 -15.97
C GLY A 247 -12.60 -25.28 -16.17
N VAL A 248 -13.24 -24.12 -16.12
CA VAL A 248 -12.56 -22.82 -16.20
C VAL A 248 -13.08 -21.87 -15.10
N VAL A 249 -12.16 -21.09 -14.51
CA VAL A 249 -12.50 -19.90 -13.72
C VAL A 249 -12.34 -18.67 -14.60
N ILE A 250 -13.41 -17.89 -14.73
CA ILE A 250 -13.49 -16.69 -15.56
C ILE A 250 -13.62 -15.48 -14.64
N VAL A 251 -12.76 -14.49 -14.81
CA VAL A 251 -12.83 -13.20 -14.12
C VAL A 251 -13.02 -12.09 -15.15
N GLU A 252 -14.15 -11.39 -15.09
CA GLU A 252 -14.57 -10.39 -16.07
C GLU A 252 -15.18 -9.16 -15.38
N PRO A 253 -15.31 -7.98 -16.03
CA PRO A 253 -16.04 -6.85 -15.48
C PRO A 253 -17.48 -7.25 -15.13
N ALA A 254 -17.95 -6.82 -13.96
CA ALA A 254 -19.32 -7.06 -13.57
C ALA A 254 -20.27 -6.31 -14.53
N PRO A 255 -21.40 -6.92 -14.94
CA PRO A 255 -22.39 -6.23 -15.75
C PRO A 255 -22.95 -5.03 -14.97
N PRO A 256 -23.35 -3.95 -15.68
CA PRO A 256 -23.94 -2.78 -15.02
C PRO A 256 -25.15 -3.21 -14.19
N ARG A 257 -25.18 -2.78 -12.92
CA ARG A 257 -26.28 -3.10 -12.00
C ARG A 257 -27.58 -2.60 -12.61
N ARG A 258 -28.56 -3.49 -12.84
CA ARG A 258 -29.93 -3.09 -13.19
C ARG A 258 -30.48 -2.26 -12.03
N LYS A 259 -30.80 -1.00 -12.30
CA LYS A 259 -31.58 -0.14 -11.39
C LYS A 259 -33.04 -0.58 -11.38
#